data_AF-A0AAD4M7B9-F1
#
_entry.id   AF-A0AAD4M7B9-F1
#
_cell.length_a   1.000
_cell.length_b   1.000
_cell.length_c   1.000
_cell.angle_alpha   90.00
_cell.angle_beta   90.00
_cell.angle_gamma   90.00
#
_symmetry.space_group_name_H-M   'P 1'
#
loop_
_entity.id
_entity.type
_entity.pdbx_description
1 polymer ?
#
loop_
_entity_poly.entity_id
_entity_poly.type
_entity_poly.pdbx_seq_one_letter_code
_entity_poly.pdbx_strand_id
1 'polypeptide(L)'
;MAPQTVDANYARTVAAVLLAFLDSLPEPVVPLSLHQRCAEVTSRDVAFEMLSLFPPTSVNAWICVTAFLHLLTLKEKDPLSPEDTQPSRSPSRTELLASIFTPILFRDNSDNVSLPPVSPLGKKRFLLLFMEGP
;
A
#
# COMPACT_ATOMS: atom_id res chain seq x y z
N MET A 1 -27.93 22.99 2.98
CA MET A 1 -27.37 22.16 1.89
C MET A 1 -26.79 20.92 2.55
N ALA A 2 -27.54 19.81 2.54
CA ALA A 2 -27.08 18.57 3.18
C ALA A 2 -25.90 17.98 2.39
N PRO A 3 -24.89 17.40 3.05
CA PRO A 3 -23.77 16.76 2.36
C PRO A 3 -24.33 15.64 1.49
N GLN A 4 -24.07 15.69 0.18
CA GLN A 4 -24.41 14.60 -0.72
C GLN A 4 -23.58 13.39 -0.30
N THR A 5 -24.23 12.38 0.26
CA THR A 5 -23.61 11.09 0.54
C THR A 5 -23.17 10.51 -0.79
N VAL A 6 -21.86 10.45 -1.02
CA VAL A 6 -21.29 9.78 -2.19
C VAL A 6 -21.85 8.36 -2.22
N ASP A 7 -22.47 7.98 -3.34
CA ASP A 7 -23.00 6.63 -3.53
C ASP A 7 -21.88 5.61 -3.29
N ALA A 8 -22.11 4.66 -2.39
CA ALA A 8 -21.14 3.61 -2.07
C ALA A 8 -20.72 2.82 -3.33
N ASN A 9 -21.62 2.69 -4.32
CA ASN A 9 -21.32 2.07 -5.59
C ASN A 9 -20.36 2.92 -6.44
N TYR A 10 -20.51 4.24 -6.40
CA TYR A 10 -19.57 5.15 -7.07
C TYR A 10 -18.18 5.02 -6.44
N ALA A 11 -18.08 5.07 -5.10
CA ALA A 11 -16.81 4.92 -4.40
C ALA A 11 -16.12 3.57 -4.70
N ARG A 12 -16.88 2.46 -4.72
CA ARG A 12 -16.36 1.13 -5.09
C ARG A 12 -15.88 1.09 -6.54
N THR A 13 -16.62 1.70 -7.46
CA THR A 13 -16.25 1.75 -8.88
C THR A 13 -14.95 2.52 -9.07
N VAL A 14 -14.81 3.69 -8.43
CA VAL A 14 -13.58 4.49 -8.47
C VAL A 14 -12.41 3.70 -7.87
N ALA A 15 -12.61 3.01 -6.74
CA ALA A 15 -11.58 2.17 -6.14
C ALA A 15 -11.16 1.03 -7.07
N ALA A 16 -12.12 0.32 -7.68
CA ALA A 16 -11.82 -0.76 -8.62
C ALA A 16 -11.04 -0.27 -9.84
N VAL A 17 -11.41 0.88 -10.41
CA VAL A 17 -10.69 1.51 -11.53
C VAL A 17 -9.28 1.92 -11.11
N LEU A 18 -9.10 2.47 -9.91
CA LEU A 18 -7.76 2.82 -9.40
C LEU A 18 -6.86 1.58 -9.29
N LEU A 19 -7.38 0.48 -8.73
CA LEU A 19 -6.63 -0.77 -8.62
C LEU A 19 -6.28 -1.32 -10.00
N ALA A 20 -7.23 -1.33 -10.93
CA ALA A 20 -7.01 -1.79 -12.30
C ALA A 20 -6.02 -0.90 -13.07
N PHE A 21 -6.07 0.42 -12.86
CA PHE A 21 -5.12 1.35 -13.46
C PHE A 21 -3.68 1.06 -12.98
N LEU A 22 -3.48 0.94 -11.67
CA LEU A 22 -2.17 0.62 -11.10
C LEU A 22 -1.67 -0.77 -11.57
N ASP A 23 -2.58 -1.74 -11.67
CA ASP A 23 -2.24 -3.07 -12.16
C ASP A 23 -1.98 -3.10 -13.68
N SER A 24 -2.54 -2.17 -14.46
CA SER A 24 -2.29 -2.08 -15.90
C SER A 24 -0.93 -1.47 -16.28
N LEU A 25 -0.19 -0.90 -15.31
CA LEU A 25 1.09 -0.26 -15.58
C LEU A 25 2.10 -1.27 -16.16
N PRO A 26 2.86 -0.93 -17.23
CA PRO A 26 3.85 -1.85 -17.81
C PRO A 26 4.91 -2.30 -16.80
N GLU A 27 5.31 -1.41 -15.91
CA GLU A 27 6.15 -1.69 -14.75
C GLU A 27 5.38 -1.33 -13.47
N PRO A 28 5.39 -2.19 -12.44
CA PRO A 28 4.76 -1.86 -11.16
C PRO A 28 5.39 -0.60 -10.53
N VAL A 29 4.63 0.06 -9.65
CA VAL A 29 5.08 1.29 -8.98
C VAL A 29 6.41 1.08 -8.27
N VAL A 30 6.59 -0.08 -7.62
CA VAL A 30 7.90 -0.49 -7.11
C VAL A 30 8.64 -1.25 -8.21
N PRO A 31 9.81 -0.76 -8.67
CA PRO A 31 10.58 -1.43 -9.73
C PRO A 31 10.93 -2.87 -9.36
N LEU A 32 10.78 -3.80 -10.30
CA LEU A 32 11.03 -5.24 -10.09
C LEU A 32 12.43 -5.51 -9.52
N SER A 33 13.43 -4.79 -10.00
CA SER A 33 14.84 -4.91 -9.56
C SER A 33 15.06 -4.56 -8.08
N LEU A 34 14.12 -3.84 -7.46
CA LEU A 34 14.19 -3.41 -6.06
C LEU A 34 13.30 -4.23 -5.12
N HIS A 35 12.46 -5.13 -5.64
CA HIS A 35 11.49 -5.89 -4.83
C HIS A 35 12.15 -6.66 -3.69
N GLN A 36 13.24 -7.39 -3.97
CA GLN A 36 13.96 -8.15 -2.95
C GLN A 36 14.49 -7.22 -1.85
N ARG A 37 15.16 -6.15 -2.23
CA ARG A 37 15.74 -5.18 -1.29
C ARG A 37 14.67 -4.55 -0.43
N CYS A 38 13.55 -4.13 -1.02
CA CYS A 38 12.41 -3.60 -0.28
C CYS A 38 11.83 -4.62 0.71
N ALA A 39 11.72 -5.89 0.32
CA ALA A 39 11.19 -6.94 1.17
C ALA A 39 12.07 -7.27 2.39
N GLU A 40 13.36 -6.92 2.34
CA GLU A 40 14.34 -7.14 3.40
C GLU A 40 14.47 -5.93 4.36
N VAL A 41 13.87 -4.78 4.03
CA VAL A 41 13.91 -3.60 4.91
C VAL A 41 13.11 -3.82 6.19
N THR A 42 13.71 -3.47 7.32
CA THR A 42 13.12 -3.66 8.67
C THR A 42 12.83 -2.36 9.42
N SER A 43 13.32 -1.22 8.93
CA SER A 43 13.13 0.09 9.57
C SER A 43 12.63 1.14 8.61
N ARG A 44 11.89 2.12 9.15
CA ARG A 44 11.30 3.21 8.39
C ARG A 44 12.36 4.11 7.75
N ASP A 45 13.43 4.43 8.46
CA ASP A 45 14.51 5.28 7.94
C ASP A 45 15.16 4.68 6.70
N VAL A 46 15.49 3.38 6.75
CA VAL A 46 16.03 2.64 5.60
C VAL A 46 15.02 2.56 4.47
N ALA A 47 13.72 2.47 4.78
CA ALA A 47 12.67 2.49 3.75
C ALA A 47 12.62 3.83 3.00
N PHE A 48 12.79 4.96 3.69
CA PHE A 48 12.89 6.27 3.04
C PHE A 48 14.17 6.41 2.22
N GLU A 49 15.31 5.91 2.71
CA GLU A 49 16.55 5.88 1.93
C GLU A 49 16.39 5.07 0.63
N MET A 50 15.66 3.95 0.68
CA MET A 50 15.37 3.13 -0.51
C MET A 50 14.64 3.91 -1.62
N LEU A 51 13.83 4.93 -1.28
CA LEU A 51 13.15 5.76 -2.29
C LEU A 51 14.13 6.54 -3.17
N SER A 52 15.36 6.81 -2.70
CA SER A 52 16.40 7.46 -3.53
C SER A 52 16.85 6.61 -4.72
N LEU A 53 16.56 5.31 -4.70
CA LEU A 53 16.93 4.35 -5.75
C LEU A 53 15.81 4.17 -6.77
N PHE A 54 14.63 4.71 -6.51
CA PHE A 54 13.48 4.57 -7.39
C PHE A 54 13.58 5.61 -8.52
N PRO A 55 13.02 5.31 -9.70
CA PRO A 55 12.79 6.35 -10.70
C PRO A 55 11.95 7.50 -10.12
N PRO A 56 12.22 8.77 -10.45
CA PRO A 56 11.48 9.90 -9.88
C PRO A 56 9.96 9.81 -10.08
N THR A 57 9.51 9.27 -11.20
CA THR A 57 8.10 9.02 -11.49
C THR A 57 7.47 7.99 -10.55
N SER A 58 8.19 6.91 -10.25
CA SER A 58 7.78 5.89 -9.28
C SER A 58 7.74 6.45 -7.85
N VAL A 59 8.70 7.32 -7.47
CA VAL A 59 8.67 8.00 -6.17
C VAL A 59 7.41 8.84 -6.01
N ASN A 60 7.06 9.63 -7.03
CA ASN A 60 5.86 10.48 -6.98
C ASN A 60 4.59 9.63 -6.85
N ALA A 61 4.46 8.57 -7.65
CA ALA A 61 3.33 7.65 -7.57
C ALA A 61 3.26 6.96 -6.19
N TRP A 62 4.40 6.50 -5.67
CA TRP A 62 4.51 5.90 -4.35
C TRP A 62 4.04 6.83 -3.24
N ILE A 63 4.55 8.07 -3.22
CA ILE A 63 4.15 9.09 -2.22
C ILE A 63 2.65 9.37 -2.31
N CYS A 64 2.11 9.58 -3.51
CA CYS A 64 0.67 9.83 -3.69
C CYS A 64 -0.19 8.65 -3.18
N VAL A 65 0.15 7.41 -3.55
CA VAL A 65 -0.60 6.23 -3.14
C VAL A 65 -0.49 6.02 -1.63
N THR A 66 0.72 6.04 -1.06
CA THR A 66 0.92 5.81 0.38
C THR A 66 0.28 6.91 1.24
N ALA A 67 0.34 8.17 0.83
CA ALA A 67 -0.37 9.26 1.50
C ALA A 67 -1.89 9.09 1.44
N PHE A 68 -2.43 8.67 0.28
CA PHE A 68 -3.85 8.35 0.13
C PHE A 68 -4.27 7.19 1.04
N LEU A 69 -3.48 6.12 1.10
CA LEU A 69 -3.75 4.97 1.97
C LEU A 69 -3.68 5.35 3.45
N HIS A 70 -2.70 6.16 3.85
CA HIS A 70 -2.61 6.69 5.20
C HIS A 70 -3.87 7.50 5.56
N LEU A 71 -4.35 8.37 4.67
CA LEU A 71 -5.60 9.11 4.88
C LEU A 71 -6.81 8.19 5.08
N LEU A 72 -6.88 7.07 4.35
CA LEU A 72 -7.95 6.07 4.52
C LEU A 72 -7.91 5.35 5.87
N THR A 73 -6.74 5.28 6.53
CA THR A 73 -6.60 4.74 7.89
C THR A 73 -6.97 5.76 8.97
N LEU A 74 -6.78 7.06 8.72
CA LEU A 74 -7.12 8.11 9.68
C LEU A 74 -8.63 8.32 9.82
N LYS A 75 -9.39 8.16 8.73
CA LYS A 75 -10.85 8.44 8.69
C LYS A 75 -11.70 7.52 9.58
N GLU A 76 -11.13 6.46 10.15
CA GLU A 76 -11.83 5.48 10.98
C GLU A 76 -11.52 5.63 12.48
N LYS A 77 -10.51 6.43 12.86
CA LYS A 77 -10.29 6.83 14.26
C LYS A 77 -11.34 7.86 14.67
N ASP A 78 -12.59 7.42 14.83
CA ASP A 78 -13.60 8.17 15.55
C ASP A 78 -13.25 8.10 17.05
N PRO A 79 -12.93 9.22 17.73
CA PRO A 79 -12.45 9.22 19.12
C PRO A 79 -13.49 8.74 20.16
N LEU A 80 -14.67 8.31 19.73
CA LEU A 80 -15.79 7.90 20.56
C LEU A 80 -16.12 6.39 20.52
N SER A 81 -15.37 5.57 19.77
CA SER A 81 -15.59 4.11 19.77
C SER A 81 -14.77 3.42 20.87
N PRO A 82 -15.40 2.85 21.92
CA PRO A 82 -14.71 2.32 23.09
C PRO A 82 -14.18 0.88 22.88
N GLU A 83 -13.52 0.59 21.76
CA GLU A 83 -13.02 -0.77 21.44
C GLU A 83 -11.50 -0.96 21.62
N ASP A 84 -10.79 0.00 22.24
CA ASP A 84 -9.33 -0.09 22.47
C ASP A 84 -8.93 -0.90 23.73
N THR A 85 -9.54 -2.06 24.01
CA THR A 85 -9.06 -2.92 25.13
C THR A 85 -9.10 -4.43 24.87
N GLN A 86 -9.24 -4.91 23.64
CA GLN A 86 -8.91 -6.30 23.33
C GLN A 86 -7.99 -6.41 22.11
N PRO A 87 -6.96 -7.29 22.16
CA PRO A 87 -6.26 -7.72 20.95
C PRO A 87 -7.26 -8.54 20.12
N SER A 88 -8.06 -7.86 19.30
CA SER A 88 -8.94 -8.50 18.35
C SER A 88 -8.07 -9.27 17.34
N ARG A 89 -8.40 -10.54 17.10
CA ARG A 89 -7.69 -11.40 16.12
C ARG A 89 -7.87 -10.93 14.67
N SER A 90 -8.64 -9.87 14.43
CA SER A 90 -8.93 -9.32 13.11
C SER A 90 -7.79 -8.40 12.66
N PRO A 91 -7.38 -8.48 11.38
CA PRO A 91 -6.36 -7.58 10.84
C PRO A 91 -6.84 -6.14 10.94
N SER A 92 -5.93 -5.23 11.29
CA SER A 92 -6.22 -3.79 11.31
C SER A 92 -6.61 -3.31 9.90
N ARG A 93 -7.35 -2.21 9.79
CA ARG A 93 -7.66 -1.61 8.48
C ARG A 93 -6.40 -1.31 7.67
N THR A 94 -5.34 -0.86 8.33
CA THR A 94 -4.02 -0.64 7.73
C THR A 94 -3.49 -1.93 7.11
N GLU A 95 -3.56 -3.05 7.83
CA GLU A 95 -3.15 -4.36 7.32
C GLU A 95 -4.02 -4.86 6.17
N LEU A 96 -5.33 -4.59 6.20
CA LEU A 96 -6.26 -4.93 5.11
C LEU A 96 -5.91 -4.15 3.84
N LEU A 97 -5.75 -2.83 3.95
CA LEU A 97 -5.36 -1.96 2.84
C LEU A 97 -3.99 -2.38 2.29
N ALA A 98 -3.02 -2.64 3.14
CA ALA A 98 -1.72 -3.13 2.71
C ALA A 98 -1.86 -4.47 1.95
N SER A 99 -2.69 -5.40 2.43
CA SER A 99 -2.92 -6.68 1.76
C SER A 99 -3.56 -6.54 0.38
N ILE A 100 -4.40 -5.52 0.17
CA ILE A 100 -5.04 -5.23 -1.13
C ILE A 100 -4.03 -4.59 -2.10
N PHE A 101 -3.25 -3.61 -1.64
CA PHE A 101 -2.40 -2.81 -2.52
C PHE A 101 -1.03 -3.43 -2.78
N THR A 102 -0.46 -4.19 -1.84
CA THR A 102 0.86 -4.83 -2.02
C THR A 102 0.98 -5.66 -3.31
N PRO A 103 0.06 -6.59 -3.65
CA PRO A 103 0.22 -7.40 -4.86
C PRO A 103 0.19 -6.58 -6.16
N ILE A 104 -0.40 -5.38 -6.13
CA ILE A 104 -0.49 -4.48 -7.29
C ILE A 104 0.76 -3.60 -7.37
N LEU A 105 1.19 -3.03 -6.24
CA LEU A 105 2.37 -2.16 -6.18
C LEU A 105 3.69 -2.92 -6.33
N PHE A 106 3.70 -4.21 -5.95
CA PHE A 106 4.83 -5.14 -6.03
C PHE A 106 4.51 -6.36 -6.92
N ARG A 107 3.82 -6.15 -8.04
CA ARG A 107 3.46 -7.25 -8.93
C ARG A 107 4.70 -8.02 -9.39
N ASP A 108 4.73 -9.32 -9.13
CA ASP A 108 5.75 -10.21 -9.66
C ASP A 108 5.51 -10.47 -11.15
N ASN A 109 6.57 -10.48 -11.96
CA ASN A 109 6.47 -10.85 -13.36
C ASN A 109 6.57 -12.38 -13.47
N SER A 110 5.43 -13.05 -13.68
CA SER A 110 5.37 -14.52 -13.86
C SER A 110 6.24 -15.03 -15.01
N ASP A 111 6.56 -14.15 -15.96
CA ASP A 111 7.31 -14.49 -17.17
C ASP A 111 8.83 -14.54 -16.93
N ASN A 112 9.31 -13.97 -15.81
CA ASN A 112 10.73 -13.97 -15.44
C ASN A 112 11.04 -15.10 -14.46
N VAL A 113 11.08 -16.33 -14.97
CA VAL A 113 11.44 -17.55 -14.21
C VAL A 113 12.83 -17.47 -13.56
N SER A 114 13.70 -16.53 -13.98
CA SER A 114 15.06 -16.37 -13.47
C SER A 114 15.19 -15.54 -12.19
N LEU A 115 14.14 -14.88 -11.70
CA LEU A 115 14.22 -14.10 -10.45
C LEU A 115 13.87 -14.96 -9.24
N PRO A 116 14.63 -14.87 -8.13
CA PRO A 116 14.30 -15.59 -6.92
C PRO A 116 12.94 -15.13 -6.37
N PRO A 117 12.14 -16.03 -5.79
CA PRO A 117 10.85 -15.67 -5.22
C PRO A 117 11.03 -14.67 -4.08
N VAL A 118 10.38 -13.52 -4.18
CA VAL A 118 10.41 -12.49 -3.14
C VAL A 118 9.29 -12.72 -2.14
N SER A 119 9.59 -12.63 -0.84
CA SER A 119 8.61 -12.83 0.23
C SER A 119 7.43 -11.85 0.12
N PRO A 120 6.18 -12.32 -0.09
CA PRO A 120 5.00 -11.46 -0.10
C PRO A 120 4.79 -10.72 1.23
N LEU A 121 5.17 -11.36 2.34
CA LEU A 121 5.10 -10.78 3.67
C LEU A 121 6.11 -9.64 3.83
N GLY A 122 7.32 -9.79 3.27
CA GLY A 122 8.32 -8.73 3.26
C GLY A 122 7.84 -7.50 2.49
N LYS A 123 7.28 -7.71 1.29
CA LYS A 123 6.68 -6.63 0.48
C LYS A 123 5.56 -5.88 1.22
N LYS A 124 4.68 -6.63 1.92
CA LYS A 124 3.62 -6.03 2.75
C LYS A 124 4.20 -5.22 3.91
N ARG A 125 5.18 -5.75 4.62
CA ARG A 125 5.87 -5.03 5.71
C ARG A 125 6.49 -3.74 5.22
N PHE A 126 7.13 -3.74 4.05
CA PHE A 126 7.68 -2.53 3.46
C PHE A 126 6.61 -1.45 3.26
N LEU A 127 5.44 -1.80 2.70
CA LEU A 127 4.34 -0.85 2.53
C LEU A 127 3.81 -0.31 3.88
N LEU A 128 3.71 -1.17 4.90
CA LEU A 128 3.26 -0.77 6.23
C LEU A 128 4.15 0.29 6.87
N LEU A 129 5.47 0.29 6.60
CA LEU A 129 6.41 1.31 7.12
C LEU A 129 6.03 2.74 6.71
N PHE A 130 5.29 2.92 5.60
CA PHE A 130 4.82 4.22 5.12
C PHE A 130 3.37 4.54 5.51
N MET A 131 2.57 3.51 5.86
CA MET A 131 1.16 3.68 6.20
C MET A 131 0.93 3.90 7.69
N GLU A 132 1.78 3.32 8.53
CA GLU A 132 1.79 3.58 9.96
C GLU A 132 2.49 4.95 10.17
N GLY A 133 1.77 5.91 10.76
CA GLY A 133 2.29 7.27 11.00
C GLY A 133 3.54 7.29 11.91
N PRO A 134 4.16 8.46 12.10
CA PRO A 134 5.22 8.62 13.11
C PRO A 134 4.73 8.26 14.52
#